data_AF-A0A7K7S1F0-F1
#
_entry.id   AF-A0A7K7S1F0-F1
#
_cell.length_a   1.000
_cell.length_b   1.000
_cell.length_c   1.000
_cell.angle_alpha   90.00
_cell.angle_beta   90.00
_cell.angle_gamma   90.00
#
_symmetry.space_group_name_H-M   'P 1'
#
loop_
_entity.id
_entity.type
_entity.pdbx_description
1 polymer ?
#
loop_
_entity_poly.entity_id
_entity_poly.type
_entity_poly.pdbx_seq_one_letter_code
_entity_poly.pdbx_strand_id
1 'polypeptide(L)'
;SGQESLSPSVARARHARSLSVPPQPRDCSLSSWSSWSKCDPCQKKRYRFARLEQPSQFGGDPCDGSDREAEECVTNSPCRSRARCDGFVCALTGRCIARRLLCNGDDDCGDQSDEKNCKKVFRKCDQKMEEYWGIENLAKGLNIFTNSLEGLVLDHRYYAGACSPHYITDTRFRKPYNVESYTPETKGKYEFTMTEYDSYSNYESTVLKAKATQSSFSVGIKIPKVFELGYSSNDMRFKKFMQRMKRFSSSSSKFLHARCELAVGVYKLKPRALMLHHEFLRRLRQLPVEYSYGEYRELLRDFGTHFIQEATLGGIYEYTLVMNSHELHKAGYSLSDVQKCAQKGFNIAVSFGKFSVGLGVDSAGCKALLKEVGDSTVRKQFVEDFQALVRGGASEEITTLAHKDLPTAQLMQLWGDAVQYNPEIIKLKV
;
A
#
# COMPACT_ATOMS: atom_id res chain seq x y z
N SER A 1 41.26 0.36 79.11
CA SER A 1 39.83 0.12 78.84
C SER A 1 39.49 0.63 77.47
N GLY A 2 39.04 -0.29 76.59
CA GLY A 2 38.66 0.03 75.23
C GLY A 2 37.36 0.84 75.16
N GLN A 3 37.27 1.70 74.16
CA GLN A 3 36.02 2.29 73.70
C GLN A 3 35.86 1.91 72.22
N GLU A 4 34.95 0.97 71.98
CA GLU A 4 34.37 0.68 70.68
C GLU A 4 33.66 1.94 70.16
N SER A 5 34.06 2.42 68.99
CA SER A 5 33.28 3.38 68.21
C SER A 5 32.51 2.61 67.14
N LEU A 6 31.19 2.46 67.37
CA LEU A 6 30.25 1.97 66.38
C LEU A 6 30.19 2.96 65.21
N SER A 7 30.55 2.49 64.02
CA SER A 7 30.32 3.21 62.76
C SER A 7 28.91 2.88 62.25
N PRO A 8 28.06 3.88 61.92
CA PRO A 8 26.72 3.63 61.42
C PRO A 8 26.78 3.16 59.96
N SER A 9 26.06 2.08 59.68
CA SER A 9 25.91 1.48 58.36
C SER A 9 25.43 2.50 57.33
N VAL A 10 26.19 2.69 56.24
CA VAL A 10 25.71 3.39 55.05
C VAL A 10 24.66 2.52 54.38
N ALA A 11 23.40 2.76 54.71
CA ALA A 11 22.27 2.17 54.01
C ALA A 11 22.35 2.59 52.53
N ARG A 12 22.54 1.61 51.64
CA ARG A 12 22.41 1.80 50.18
C ARG A 12 21.10 2.53 49.90
N ALA A 13 21.20 3.77 49.46
CA ALA A 13 20.06 4.54 48.98
C ALA A 13 19.36 3.74 47.88
N ARG A 14 18.15 3.26 48.18
CA ARG A 14 17.27 2.61 47.21
C ARG A 14 17.05 3.60 46.08
N HIS A 15 17.62 3.33 44.91
CA HIS A 15 17.28 4.08 43.72
C HIS A 15 15.80 3.82 43.43
N ALA A 16 14.98 4.86 43.56
CA ALA A 16 13.60 4.82 43.10
C ALA A 16 13.65 4.53 41.59
N ARG A 17 13.16 3.36 41.18
CA ARG A 17 12.88 3.12 39.77
C ARG A 17 11.90 4.20 39.32
N SER A 18 12.24 4.93 38.27
CA SER A 18 11.25 5.77 37.58
C SER A 18 10.12 4.85 37.17
N LEU A 19 8.94 5.02 37.79
CA LEU A 19 7.72 4.47 37.24
C LEU A 19 7.58 5.08 35.86
N SER A 20 7.51 4.26 34.82
CA SER A 20 7.21 4.73 33.47
C SER A 20 5.82 5.34 33.51
N VAL A 21 5.74 6.66 33.73
CA VAL A 21 4.48 7.40 33.73
C VAL A 21 3.93 7.27 32.31
N PRO A 22 2.77 6.63 32.12
CA PRO A 22 2.18 6.56 30.79
C PRO A 22 1.96 7.98 30.28
N PRO A 23 2.19 8.23 28.99
CA PRO A 23 1.99 9.56 28.41
C PRO A 23 0.55 10.01 28.66
N GLN A 24 0.38 11.27 29.07
CA GLN A 24 -0.95 11.82 29.32
C GLN A 24 -1.78 11.86 28.04
N PRO A 25 -3.10 11.58 28.12
CA PRO A 25 -4.02 11.75 27.00
C PRO A 25 -3.90 13.17 26.42
N ARG A 26 -3.91 13.26 25.10
CA ARG A 26 -3.94 14.54 24.38
C ARG A 26 -5.17 14.54 23.49
N ASP A 27 -6.10 15.43 23.80
CA ASP A 27 -7.33 15.55 23.03
C ASP A 27 -7.08 16.27 21.70
N CYS A 28 -7.95 16.00 20.74
CA CYS A 28 -7.91 16.66 19.45
C CYS A 28 -8.36 18.13 19.57
N SER A 29 -7.67 19.04 18.88
CA SER A 29 -8.08 20.44 18.79
C SER A 29 -8.08 20.94 17.33
N LEU A 30 -9.16 21.64 16.98
CA LEU A 30 -9.29 22.35 15.71
C LEU A 30 -9.06 23.85 15.94
N SER A 31 -8.56 24.52 14.90
CA SER A 31 -8.43 25.98 14.87
C SER A 31 -9.79 26.66 14.97
N SER A 32 -9.78 27.96 15.23
CA SER A 32 -10.95 28.79 14.95
C SER A 32 -11.35 28.70 13.47
N TRP A 33 -12.63 28.92 13.20
CA TRP A 33 -13.16 28.92 11.85
C TRP A 33 -12.52 30.01 10.98
N SER A 34 -12.22 29.68 9.73
CA SER A 34 -11.88 30.68 8.74
C SER A 34 -13.03 31.68 8.54
N SER A 35 -12.70 32.87 8.03
CA SER A 35 -13.72 33.74 7.45
C SER A 35 -14.47 33.00 6.33
N TRP A 36 -15.75 33.34 6.14
CA TRP A 36 -16.55 32.83 5.04
C TRP A 36 -15.94 33.25 3.68
N SER A 37 -15.90 32.32 2.74
CA SER A 37 -15.59 32.63 1.34
C SER A 37 -16.66 33.56 0.74
N LYS A 38 -16.38 34.14 -0.44
CA LYS A 38 -17.47 34.78 -1.18
C LYS A 38 -18.44 33.71 -1.68
N CYS A 39 -19.62 34.18 -2.07
CA CYS A 39 -20.66 33.32 -2.62
C CYS A 39 -20.25 32.80 -4.00
N ASP A 40 -20.15 31.47 -4.15
CA ASP A 40 -19.87 30.85 -5.43
C ASP A 40 -21.06 31.05 -6.39
N PRO A 41 -20.87 31.67 -7.57
CA PRO A 41 -21.96 31.98 -8.49
C PRO A 41 -22.61 30.75 -9.13
N CYS A 42 -21.90 29.63 -9.19
CA CYS A 42 -22.37 28.41 -9.83
C CYS A 42 -23.09 27.49 -8.83
N GLN A 43 -22.56 27.37 -7.61
CA GLN A 43 -23.12 26.52 -6.54
C GLN A 43 -24.11 27.27 -5.64
N LYS A 44 -24.12 28.62 -5.67
CA LYS A 44 -24.90 29.47 -4.76
C LYS A 44 -24.63 29.15 -3.28
N LYS A 45 -23.36 28.85 -2.98
CA LYS A 45 -22.89 28.50 -1.63
C LYS A 45 -21.63 29.25 -1.27
N ARG A 46 -21.46 29.52 0.02
CA ARG A 46 -20.22 30.02 0.64
C ARG A 46 -19.69 28.97 1.62
N TYR A 47 -18.39 28.99 1.85
CA TYR A 47 -17.69 27.94 2.59
C TYR A 47 -16.79 28.53 3.68
N ARG A 48 -16.64 27.80 4.77
CA ARG A 48 -15.59 28.03 5.78
C ARG A 48 -15.02 26.70 6.26
N PHE A 49 -13.84 26.73 6.87
CA PHE A 49 -13.15 25.53 7.31
C PHE A 49 -12.39 25.77 8.61
N ALA A 50 -12.10 24.68 9.32
CA ALA A 50 -11.18 24.64 10.44
C ALA A 50 -10.00 23.71 10.10
N ARG A 51 -8.83 23.98 10.70
CA ARG A 51 -7.61 23.19 10.52
C ARG A 51 -7.32 22.39 11.78
N LEU A 52 -6.70 21.23 11.62
CA LEU A 52 -6.22 20.45 12.75
C LEU A 52 -4.99 21.15 13.36
N GLU A 53 -5.08 21.53 14.64
CA GLU A 53 -3.96 22.10 15.39
C GLU A 53 -3.26 21.01 16.21
N GLN A 54 -4.04 20.16 16.88
CA GLN A 54 -3.52 19.03 17.64
C GLN A 54 -4.30 17.75 17.29
N PRO A 55 -3.63 16.66 16.87
CA PRO A 55 -4.28 15.36 16.73
C PRO A 55 -4.52 14.71 18.11
N SER A 56 -5.57 13.91 18.22
CA SER A 56 -5.76 13.03 19.39
C SER A 56 -4.61 12.03 19.50
N GLN A 57 -4.06 11.87 20.71
CA GLN A 57 -3.02 10.91 21.04
C GLN A 57 -3.23 10.31 22.44
N PHE A 58 -2.66 9.12 22.66
CA PHE A 58 -2.63 8.45 23.97
C PHE A 58 -4.00 8.25 24.64
N GLY A 59 -5.04 8.03 23.83
CA GLY A 59 -6.40 7.81 24.32
C GLY A 59 -7.18 9.08 24.65
N GLY A 60 -6.72 10.26 24.19
CA GLY A 60 -7.52 11.49 24.23
C GLY A 60 -8.67 11.50 23.23
N ASP A 61 -9.60 12.42 23.39
CA ASP A 61 -10.83 12.45 22.60
C ASP A 61 -10.58 12.87 21.13
N PRO A 62 -11.18 12.17 20.15
CA PRO A 62 -11.08 12.53 18.73
C PRO A 62 -11.92 13.78 18.39
N CYS A 63 -11.59 14.43 17.27
CA CYS A 63 -12.42 15.50 16.73
C CYS A 63 -13.60 14.89 15.96
N ASP A 64 -14.75 14.72 16.60
CA ASP A 64 -15.96 14.12 15.99
C ASP A 64 -16.83 15.10 15.18
N GLY A 65 -16.39 16.37 15.06
CA GLY A 65 -17.08 17.41 14.29
C GLY A 65 -16.60 17.55 12.84
N SER A 66 -17.45 18.12 11.97
CA SER A 66 -17.05 18.50 10.62
C SER A 66 -16.00 19.62 10.66
N ASP A 67 -14.94 19.46 9.88
CA ASP A 67 -13.87 20.46 9.74
C ASP A 67 -14.13 21.45 8.58
N ARG A 68 -15.35 21.43 8.02
CA ARG A 68 -15.86 22.29 6.96
C ARG A 68 -17.35 22.57 7.10
N GLU A 69 -17.78 23.73 6.64
CA GLU A 69 -19.20 24.09 6.56
C GLU A 69 -19.51 24.79 5.23
N ALA A 70 -20.75 24.60 4.78
CA ALA A 70 -21.29 25.24 3.59
C ALA A 70 -22.66 25.84 3.90
N GLU A 71 -22.87 27.08 3.47
CA GLU A 71 -24.13 27.79 3.61
C GLU A 71 -24.63 28.27 2.25
N GLU A 72 -25.94 28.30 2.07
CA GLU A 72 -26.56 28.91 0.90
C GLU A 72 -26.36 30.42 0.91
N CYS A 73 -26.20 31.00 -0.28
CA CYS A 73 -26.02 32.44 -0.45
C CYS A 73 -26.61 32.93 -1.77
N VAL A 74 -26.91 34.22 -1.83
CA VAL A 74 -27.45 34.87 -3.03
C VAL A 74 -26.36 35.69 -3.69
N THR A 75 -26.19 35.53 -4.99
CA THR A 75 -25.28 36.33 -5.81
C THR A 75 -25.84 36.52 -7.21
N ASN A 76 -25.63 37.71 -7.76
CA ASN A 76 -26.01 38.06 -9.13
C ASN A 76 -24.85 37.92 -10.12
N SER A 77 -23.70 37.42 -9.65
CA SER A 77 -22.53 37.22 -10.50
C SER A 77 -22.78 36.09 -11.50
N PRO A 78 -22.42 36.27 -12.79
CA PRO A 78 -22.67 35.25 -13.81
C PRO A 78 -21.79 34.02 -13.56
N CYS A 79 -22.41 32.84 -13.49
CA CYS A 79 -21.69 31.58 -13.58
C CYS A 79 -21.31 31.34 -15.05
N ARG A 80 -20.02 31.32 -15.38
CA ARG A 80 -19.59 30.86 -16.71
C ARG A 80 -19.89 29.37 -16.82
N SER A 81 -20.85 29.02 -17.67
CA SER A 81 -21.21 27.62 -17.92
C SER A 81 -20.01 26.84 -18.42
N ARG A 82 -19.90 25.59 -17.94
CA ARG A 82 -18.83 24.67 -18.32
C ARG A 82 -19.01 24.19 -19.75
N ALA A 83 -17.92 23.64 -20.30
CA ALA A 83 -17.76 23.15 -21.66
C ALA A 83 -19.05 22.60 -22.29
N ARG A 84 -19.40 23.14 -23.47
CA ARG A 84 -20.53 22.67 -24.27
C ARG A 84 -20.31 21.22 -24.67
N CYS A 85 -21.34 20.39 -24.54
CA CYS A 85 -21.32 19.01 -25.02
C CYS A 85 -21.87 18.95 -26.45
N ASP A 86 -21.04 18.55 -27.40
CA ASP A 86 -21.48 18.31 -28.79
C ASP A 86 -22.12 16.92 -28.97
N GLY A 87 -21.94 16.03 -27.98
CA GLY A 87 -22.39 14.66 -27.98
C GLY A 87 -23.71 14.42 -27.26
N PHE A 88 -23.83 13.23 -26.65
CA PHE A 88 -24.91 12.87 -25.74
C PHE A 88 -24.49 13.14 -24.30
N VAL A 89 -25.39 13.73 -23.51
CA VAL A 89 -25.17 13.98 -22.08
C VAL A 89 -25.86 12.88 -21.28
N CYS A 90 -25.08 12.14 -20.50
CA CYS A 90 -25.56 11.08 -19.63
C CYS A 90 -26.47 11.63 -18.52
N ALA A 91 -27.50 10.88 -18.16
CA ALA A 91 -28.62 11.39 -17.35
C ALA A 91 -28.23 11.71 -15.89
N LEU A 92 -27.47 10.84 -15.23
CA LEU A 92 -27.08 10.97 -13.83
C LEU A 92 -25.64 11.45 -13.68
N THR A 93 -24.72 10.92 -14.50
CA THR A 93 -23.30 11.28 -14.42
C THR A 93 -23.00 12.65 -15.04
N GLY A 94 -23.84 13.11 -15.96
CA GLY A 94 -23.60 14.33 -16.76
C GLY A 94 -22.35 14.23 -17.63
N ARG A 95 -21.83 13.02 -17.89
CA ARG A 95 -20.71 12.78 -18.80
C ARG A 95 -21.15 13.11 -20.24
N CYS A 96 -20.25 13.69 -21.02
CA CYS A 96 -20.49 13.96 -22.44
C CYS A 96 -19.80 12.88 -23.27
N ILE A 97 -20.57 12.04 -23.95
CA ILE A 97 -20.05 10.95 -24.79
C ILE A 97 -20.37 11.18 -26.27
N ALA A 98 -19.57 10.60 -27.16
CA ALA A 98 -19.83 10.68 -28.59
C ALA A 98 -21.09 9.90 -28.96
N ARG A 99 -21.94 10.43 -29.85
CA ARG A 99 -23.21 9.79 -30.26
C ARG A 99 -23.06 8.38 -30.85
N ARG A 100 -21.88 8.07 -31.41
CA ARG A 100 -21.53 6.72 -31.91
C ARG A 100 -21.46 5.64 -30.83
N LEU A 101 -21.46 6.05 -29.56
CA LEU A 101 -21.42 5.18 -28.39
C LEU A 101 -22.82 4.84 -27.87
N LEU A 102 -23.88 5.43 -28.43
CA LEU A 102 -25.25 5.09 -28.06
C LEU A 102 -25.63 3.71 -28.62
N CYS A 103 -26.30 2.91 -27.80
CA CYS A 103 -26.82 1.61 -28.19
C CYS A 103 -25.74 0.66 -28.75
N ASN A 104 -24.53 0.70 -28.21
CA ASN A 104 -23.41 -0.12 -28.64
C ASN A 104 -23.21 -1.36 -27.75
N GLY A 105 -24.01 -1.51 -26.69
CA GLY A 105 -23.94 -2.59 -25.72
C GLY A 105 -22.91 -2.40 -24.60
N ASP A 106 -22.22 -1.26 -24.56
CA ASP A 106 -21.27 -0.87 -23.51
C ASP A 106 -21.90 0.24 -22.64
N ASP A 107 -21.62 0.25 -21.33
CA ASP A 107 -22.01 1.36 -20.46
C ASP A 107 -20.93 2.45 -20.49
N ASP A 108 -20.94 3.29 -21.52
CA ASP A 108 -19.99 4.40 -21.66
C ASP A 108 -20.37 5.58 -20.74
N CYS A 109 -21.62 5.65 -20.30
CA CYS A 109 -22.10 6.68 -19.37
C CYS A 109 -21.80 6.42 -17.88
N GLY A 110 -21.65 5.16 -17.48
CA GLY A 110 -21.56 4.69 -16.08
C GLY A 110 -22.89 4.62 -15.34
N ASP A 111 -23.99 5.04 -15.98
CA ASP A 111 -25.37 4.99 -15.48
C ASP A 111 -26.32 4.29 -16.46
N GLN A 112 -25.78 3.66 -17.50
CA GLN A 112 -26.47 2.98 -18.59
C GLN A 112 -27.45 3.86 -19.35
N SER A 113 -27.37 5.19 -19.28
CA SER A 113 -28.31 6.08 -19.96
C SER A 113 -28.15 6.12 -21.47
N ASP A 114 -26.97 5.78 -21.98
CA ASP A 114 -26.63 5.59 -23.38
C ASP A 114 -27.21 4.32 -24.01
N GLU A 115 -27.53 3.32 -23.19
CA GLU A 115 -28.10 2.03 -23.62
C GLU A 115 -29.62 1.95 -23.40
N LYS A 116 -30.27 3.05 -23.02
CA LYS A 116 -31.73 3.14 -22.85
C LYS A 116 -32.42 3.51 -24.16
N ASN A 117 -33.63 2.98 -24.35
CA ASN A 117 -34.50 3.26 -25.51
C ASN A 117 -33.90 2.88 -26.88
N CYS A 118 -33.06 1.84 -26.90
CA CYS A 118 -32.43 1.33 -28.11
C CYS A 118 -33.37 0.43 -28.91
N LYS A 119 -33.66 0.80 -30.17
CA LYS A 119 -34.42 -0.06 -31.10
C LYS A 119 -33.61 -1.28 -31.55
N LYS A 120 -32.29 -1.11 -31.68
CA LYS A 120 -31.30 -2.14 -32.03
C LYS A 120 -30.02 -1.81 -31.28
N VAL A 121 -29.31 -2.85 -30.83
CA VAL A 121 -28.00 -2.72 -30.18
C VAL A 121 -26.93 -3.17 -31.18
N PHE A 122 -25.99 -2.28 -31.50
CA PHE A 122 -24.90 -2.54 -32.43
C PHE A 122 -23.65 -2.91 -31.65
N ARG A 123 -23.57 -4.17 -31.20
CA ARG A 123 -22.41 -4.65 -30.45
C ARG A 123 -21.15 -4.58 -31.30
N LYS A 124 -20.13 -3.91 -30.77
CA LYS A 124 -18.79 -3.90 -31.39
C LYS A 124 -17.95 -5.10 -30.99
N CYS A 125 -18.31 -5.75 -29.88
CA CYS A 125 -17.73 -6.99 -29.40
C CYS A 125 -18.74 -8.12 -29.47
N ASP A 126 -18.50 -9.09 -30.35
CA ASP A 126 -19.34 -10.30 -30.46
C ASP A 126 -18.98 -11.34 -29.40
N GLN A 127 -17.76 -11.28 -28.86
CA GLN A 127 -17.22 -12.24 -27.90
C GLN A 127 -17.04 -11.59 -26.54
N LYS A 128 -17.42 -12.31 -25.48
CA LYS A 128 -17.17 -11.88 -24.10
C LYS A 128 -15.66 -11.89 -23.85
N MET A 129 -15.14 -10.78 -23.33
CA MET A 129 -13.75 -10.59 -22.96
C MET A 129 -13.67 -10.13 -21.51
N GLU A 130 -12.57 -10.45 -20.84
CA GLU A 130 -12.34 -10.09 -19.44
C GLU A 130 -11.69 -8.71 -19.29
N GLU A 131 -11.94 -8.07 -18.15
CA GLU A 131 -11.13 -6.93 -17.69
C GLU A 131 -9.77 -7.44 -17.21
N TYR A 132 -8.71 -6.63 -17.33
CA TYR A 132 -7.43 -7.03 -16.74
C TYR A 132 -7.58 -7.25 -15.23
N TRP A 133 -6.99 -8.33 -14.72
CA TRP A 133 -7.04 -8.64 -13.31
C TRP A 133 -6.39 -7.52 -12.48
N GLY A 134 -7.10 -7.03 -11.47
CA GLY A 134 -6.64 -5.92 -10.62
C GLY A 134 -6.66 -4.52 -11.26
N ILE A 135 -7.24 -4.34 -12.46
CA ILE A 135 -7.20 -3.06 -13.20
C ILE A 135 -7.88 -1.90 -12.47
N GLU A 136 -8.85 -2.20 -11.59
CA GLU A 136 -9.54 -1.21 -10.79
C GLU A 136 -8.58 -0.47 -9.84
N ASN A 137 -7.63 -1.18 -9.24
CA ASN A 137 -6.63 -0.57 -8.35
C ASN A 137 -5.72 0.42 -9.09
N LEU A 138 -5.49 0.21 -10.39
CA LEU A 138 -4.75 1.13 -11.26
C LEU A 138 -5.56 2.37 -11.66
N ALA A 139 -6.89 2.34 -11.49
CA ALA A 139 -7.79 3.47 -11.75
C ALA A 139 -8.04 4.35 -10.51
N LYS A 140 -7.65 3.87 -9.32
CA LYS A 140 -7.75 4.61 -8.05
C LYS A 140 -6.70 5.71 -7.97
N GLY A 141 -7.05 6.78 -7.25
CA GLY A 141 -6.08 7.80 -6.89
C GLY A 141 -5.16 7.32 -5.78
N LEU A 142 -3.97 7.91 -5.69
CA LEU A 142 -2.97 7.59 -4.67
C LEU A 142 -2.81 8.78 -3.73
N ASN A 143 -3.03 8.56 -2.44
CA ASN A 143 -2.58 9.48 -1.41
C ASN A 143 -1.14 9.16 -1.01
N ILE A 144 -0.20 9.95 -1.53
CA ILE A 144 1.22 9.69 -1.33
C ILE A 144 1.74 9.97 0.09
N PHE A 145 0.97 10.71 0.90
CA PHE A 145 1.34 10.99 2.29
C PHE A 145 1.07 9.80 3.22
N THR A 146 0.10 8.96 2.84
CA THR A 146 -0.36 7.80 3.61
C THR A 146 -0.12 6.48 2.88
N ASN A 147 0.40 6.52 1.64
CA ASN A 147 0.53 5.38 0.73
C ASN A 147 -0.77 4.58 0.56
N SER A 148 -1.94 5.25 0.61
CA SER A 148 -3.26 4.61 0.42
C SER A 148 -3.78 4.86 -0.99
N LEU A 149 -4.41 3.82 -1.55
CA LEU A 149 -5.27 3.96 -2.71
C LEU A 149 -6.63 4.48 -2.24
N GLU A 150 -7.10 5.54 -2.87
CA GLU A 150 -8.34 6.22 -2.54
C GLU A 150 -9.41 5.92 -3.62
N GLY A 151 -10.39 6.80 -3.79
CA GLY A 151 -11.46 6.67 -4.78
C GLY A 151 -10.97 6.61 -6.23
N LEU A 152 -11.86 6.12 -7.10
CA LEU A 152 -11.62 6.00 -8.54
C LEU A 152 -11.50 7.39 -9.20
N VAL A 153 -10.37 7.66 -9.82
CA VAL A 153 -10.10 8.92 -10.55
C VAL A 153 -10.15 8.73 -12.06
N LEU A 154 -9.82 7.53 -12.55
CA LEU A 154 -9.85 7.15 -13.95
C LEU A 154 -10.92 6.09 -14.21
N ASP A 155 -11.52 6.15 -15.40
CA ASP A 155 -12.49 5.14 -15.84
C ASP A 155 -11.80 4.06 -16.70
N HIS A 156 -11.43 2.95 -16.06
CA HIS A 156 -10.87 1.78 -16.75
C HIS A 156 -11.94 0.81 -17.27
N ARG A 157 -13.23 1.16 -17.18
CA ARG A 157 -14.33 0.42 -17.83
C ARG A 157 -14.80 1.09 -19.11
N TYR A 158 -14.34 2.31 -19.38
CA TYR A 158 -14.56 3.00 -20.64
C TYR A 158 -13.67 2.44 -21.77
N TYR A 159 -14.30 2.06 -22.89
CA TYR A 159 -13.60 1.48 -24.05
C TYR A 159 -13.58 2.38 -25.29
N ALA A 160 -14.30 3.51 -25.28
CA ALA A 160 -14.46 4.39 -26.45
C ALA A 160 -14.98 3.65 -27.69
N GLY A 161 -15.77 2.61 -27.49
CA GLY A 161 -16.24 1.70 -28.55
C GLY A 161 -15.11 0.92 -29.22
N ALA A 162 -13.92 0.78 -28.64
CA ALA A 162 -12.89 -0.12 -29.15
C ALA A 162 -13.16 -1.56 -28.71
N CYS A 163 -12.80 -2.51 -29.57
CA CYS A 163 -12.99 -3.94 -29.33
C CYS A 163 -11.84 -4.76 -29.93
N SER A 164 -10.61 -4.53 -29.45
CA SER A 164 -9.47 -5.37 -29.82
C SER A 164 -9.19 -6.33 -28.68
N PRO A 165 -9.26 -7.65 -28.90
CA PRO A 165 -8.82 -8.60 -27.89
C PRO A 165 -7.32 -8.47 -27.67
N HIS A 166 -6.91 -8.57 -26.41
CA HIS A 166 -5.53 -8.71 -25.99
C HIS A 166 -5.37 -10.07 -25.31
N TYR A 167 -4.52 -10.93 -25.86
CA TYR A 167 -4.31 -12.27 -25.35
C TYR A 167 -3.16 -12.27 -24.36
N ILE A 168 -3.43 -12.72 -23.14
CA ILE A 168 -2.42 -13.00 -22.12
C ILE A 168 -2.66 -14.43 -21.70
N THR A 169 -1.66 -15.29 -21.90
CA THR A 169 -1.80 -16.76 -21.82
C THR A 169 -2.96 -17.24 -22.71
N ASP A 170 -3.99 -17.86 -22.14
CA ASP A 170 -5.15 -18.39 -22.86
C ASP A 170 -6.41 -17.53 -22.68
N THR A 171 -6.30 -16.41 -21.96
CA THR A 171 -7.43 -15.52 -21.63
C THR A 171 -7.50 -14.34 -22.60
N ARG A 172 -8.71 -14.04 -23.09
CA ARG A 172 -9.00 -12.86 -23.91
C ARG A 172 -9.40 -11.69 -23.03
N PHE A 173 -8.54 -10.68 -22.98
CA PHE A 173 -8.79 -9.43 -22.28
C PHE A 173 -9.23 -8.33 -23.23
N ARG A 174 -10.04 -7.39 -22.71
CA ARG A 174 -10.42 -6.17 -23.41
C ARG A 174 -9.57 -5.01 -22.87
N LYS A 175 -8.76 -4.40 -23.72
CA LYS A 175 -7.94 -3.26 -23.31
C LYS A 175 -8.80 -2.00 -23.11
N PRO A 176 -8.82 -1.38 -21.92
CA PRO A 176 -9.57 -0.14 -21.70
C PRO A 176 -9.01 1.02 -22.51
N TYR A 177 -9.84 2.03 -22.74
CA TYR A 177 -9.41 3.20 -23.50
C TYR A 177 -8.27 3.96 -22.81
N ASN A 178 -8.25 4.07 -21.48
CA ASN A 178 -7.20 4.81 -20.77
C ASN A 178 -5.83 4.11 -20.81
N VAL A 179 -5.80 2.80 -21.04
CA VAL A 179 -4.58 2.00 -20.98
C VAL A 179 -3.84 2.07 -22.31
N GLU A 180 -2.59 2.52 -22.26
CA GLU A 180 -1.69 2.51 -23.42
C GLU A 180 -1.26 1.07 -23.71
N SER A 181 -0.64 0.44 -22.70
CA SER A 181 -0.13 -0.93 -22.77
C SER A 181 -0.27 -1.65 -21.42
N TYR A 182 -0.46 -2.96 -21.51
CA TYR A 182 -0.38 -3.90 -20.39
C TYR A 182 0.44 -5.08 -20.88
N THR A 183 1.68 -5.24 -20.42
CA THR A 183 2.58 -6.30 -20.88
C THR A 183 2.79 -7.32 -19.77
N PRO A 184 2.49 -8.61 -19.99
CA PRO A 184 2.76 -9.65 -19.00
C PRO A 184 4.28 -9.82 -18.80
N GLU A 185 4.68 -10.05 -17.56
CA GLU A 185 6.07 -10.37 -17.19
C GLU A 185 6.14 -11.85 -16.83
N THR A 186 6.88 -12.64 -17.61
CA THR A 186 6.98 -14.10 -17.43
C THR A 186 8.29 -14.53 -16.76
N LYS A 187 8.99 -13.59 -16.10
CA LYS A 187 10.40 -13.76 -15.66
C LYS A 187 10.61 -13.72 -14.15
N GLY A 188 9.62 -14.16 -13.36
CA GLY A 188 9.83 -14.36 -11.93
C GLY A 188 10.60 -15.65 -11.65
N LYS A 189 11.92 -15.59 -11.45
CA LYS A 189 12.57 -16.58 -10.59
C LYS A 189 12.26 -16.18 -9.15
N TYR A 190 11.85 -17.12 -8.30
CA TYR A 190 11.64 -16.88 -6.87
C TYR A 190 12.97 -16.64 -6.15
N GLU A 191 13.67 -15.57 -6.50
CA GLU A 191 14.98 -15.27 -5.96
C GLU A 191 14.84 -14.42 -4.70
N PHE A 192 15.36 -14.95 -3.59
CA PHE A 192 15.37 -14.25 -2.31
C PHE A 192 16.63 -13.41 -2.19
N THR A 193 16.44 -12.11 -2.06
CA THR A 193 17.47 -11.21 -1.55
C THR A 193 17.48 -11.30 -0.04
N MET A 194 18.64 -11.62 0.56
CA MET A 194 18.79 -11.74 2.01
C MET A 194 19.80 -10.71 2.51
N THR A 195 19.43 -9.97 3.55
CA THR A 195 20.26 -8.93 4.16
C THR A 195 20.34 -9.11 5.67
N GLU A 196 21.57 -9.05 6.19
CA GLU A 196 21.88 -9.17 7.60
C GLU A 196 21.92 -7.78 8.27
N TYR A 197 21.41 -7.68 9.50
CA TYR A 197 21.48 -6.48 10.32
C TYR A 197 21.90 -6.85 11.75
N ASP A 198 22.94 -6.19 12.24
CA ASP A 198 23.47 -6.43 13.59
C ASP A 198 22.65 -5.77 14.70
N SER A 199 21.72 -4.86 14.38
CA SER A 199 20.91 -4.17 15.37
C SER A 199 19.54 -3.77 14.84
N TYR A 200 18.59 -3.55 15.75
CA TYR A 200 17.26 -3.04 15.42
C TYR A 200 17.34 -1.67 14.74
N SER A 201 18.25 -0.79 15.15
CA SER A 201 18.41 0.55 14.55
C SER A 201 18.78 0.47 13.06
N ASN A 202 19.72 -0.42 12.70
CA ASN A 202 20.11 -0.65 11.31
C ASN A 202 18.94 -1.23 10.50
N TYR A 203 18.22 -2.19 11.08
CA TYR A 203 17.03 -2.79 10.47
C TYR A 203 15.89 -1.78 10.28
N GLU A 204 15.56 -0.98 11.29
CA GLU A 204 14.50 0.03 11.25
C GLU A 204 14.78 1.11 10.21
N SER A 205 16.02 1.64 10.22
CA SER A 205 16.42 2.71 9.30
C SER A 205 16.43 2.27 7.83
N THR A 206 16.64 0.98 7.56
CA THR A 206 16.72 0.44 6.19
C THR A 206 15.40 -0.18 5.72
N VAL A 207 14.80 -1.07 6.52
CA VAL A 207 13.64 -1.88 6.13
C VAL A 207 12.33 -1.19 6.51
N LEU A 208 12.18 -0.77 7.77
CA LEU A 208 10.91 -0.20 8.24
C LEU A 208 10.66 1.20 7.67
N LYS A 209 11.70 2.05 7.60
CA LYS A 209 11.58 3.39 6.99
C LYS A 209 11.32 3.32 5.49
N ALA A 210 11.96 2.43 4.74
CA ALA A 210 11.67 2.26 3.31
C ALA A 210 10.22 1.82 3.03
N LYS A 211 9.63 1.05 3.97
CA LYS A 211 8.23 0.61 3.90
C LYS A 211 7.23 1.70 4.28
N ALA A 212 7.60 2.63 5.15
CA ALA A 212 6.71 3.67 5.70
C ALA A 212 6.84 5.03 5.01
N THR A 213 8.02 5.38 4.50
CA THR A 213 8.32 6.71 3.92
C THR A 213 9.00 6.55 2.57
N GLN A 214 8.39 7.08 1.51
CA GLN A 214 8.85 6.81 0.14
C GLN A 214 9.07 8.03 -0.74
N SER A 215 8.80 9.24 -0.24
CA SER A 215 8.71 10.40 -1.12
C SER A 215 9.45 11.61 -0.57
N SER A 216 10.52 12.00 -1.26
CA SER A 216 11.00 13.39 -1.27
C SER A 216 10.35 14.08 -2.47
N PHE A 217 9.60 15.14 -2.25
CA PHE A 217 8.88 15.85 -3.31
C PHE A 217 9.62 17.13 -3.70
N SER A 218 9.62 17.45 -5.00
CA SER A 218 10.03 18.77 -5.48
C SER A 218 8.87 19.78 -5.41
N VAL A 219 9.14 21.04 -5.74
CA VAL A 219 8.11 22.09 -5.87
C VAL A 219 6.97 21.61 -6.78
N GLY A 220 5.73 21.69 -6.27
CA GLY A 220 4.53 21.25 -6.98
C GLY A 220 4.17 19.77 -6.82
N ILE A 221 4.69 19.08 -5.80
CA ILE A 221 4.45 17.66 -5.48
C ILE A 221 4.62 16.76 -6.71
N LYS A 222 5.79 16.84 -7.36
CA LYS A 222 6.12 15.97 -8.50
C LYS A 222 7.18 14.95 -8.10
N ILE A 223 6.98 13.70 -8.52
CA ILE A 223 7.95 12.62 -8.33
C ILE A 223 8.31 12.06 -9.71
N PRO A 224 9.46 12.45 -10.28
CA PRO A 224 9.78 12.12 -11.66
C PRO A 224 10.25 10.67 -11.86
N LYS A 225 10.54 9.94 -10.78
CA LYS A 225 11.14 8.60 -10.84
C LYS A 225 10.13 7.54 -10.40
N VAL A 226 10.30 6.33 -10.94
CA VAL A 226 9.62 5.13 -10.44
C VAL A 226 10.07 4.88 -9.01
N PHE A 227 9.14 4.60 -8.11
CA PHE A 227 9.41 4.21 -6.73
C PHE A 227 8.59 2.97 -6.35
N GLU A 228 9.10 2.19 -5.39
CA GLU A 228 8.34 1.10 -4.80
C GLU A 228 7.17 1.68 -4.02
N LEU A 229 5.95 1.15 -4.15
CA LEU A 229 4.83 1.54 -3.29
C LEU A 229 4.87 0.74 -1.99
N GLY A 230 4.90 1.42 -0.86
CA GLY A 230 5.06 0.86 0.47
C GLY A 230 3.73 0.45 1.09
N TYR A 231 3.78 0.14 2.38
CA TYR A 231 2.55 -0.16 3.09
C TYR A 231 1.80 1.13 3.40
N SER A 232 0.48 1.08 3.26
CA SER A 232 -0.35 2.18 3.73
C SER A 232 -0.12 2.39 5.22
N SER A 233 -0.05 3.66 5.64
CA SER A 233 -0.02 4.04 7.05
C SER A 233 -1.22 3.51 7.84
N ASN A 234 -2.29 3.10 7.14
CA ASN A 234 -3.49 2.54 7.72
C ASN A 234 -3.54 1.00 7.67
N ASP A 235 -2.57 0.33 7.04
CA ASP A 235 -2.54 -1.14 6.97
C ASP A 235 -2.33 -1.75 8.37
N MET A 236 -3.34 -2.45 8.86
CA MET A 236 -3.34 -3.06 10.20
C MET A 236 -2.34 -4.22 10.32
N ARG A 237 -2.03 -4.92 9.22
CA ARG A 237 -1.00 -5.99 9.21
C ARG A 237 0.36 -5.36 9.41
N PHE A 238 0.66 -4.28 8.69
CA PHE A 238 1.91 -3.54 8.83
C PHE A 238 2.04 -2.87 10.21
N LYS A 239 0.96 -2.27 10.75
CA LYS A 239 0.95 -1.73 12.11
C LYS A 239 1.25 -2.79 13.17
N LYS A 240 0.61 -3.96 13.09
CA LYS A 240 0.86 -5.10 13.99
C LYS A 240 2.30 -5.59 13.87
N PHE A 241 2.82 -5.68 12.64
CA PHE A 241 4.21 -6.04 12.38
C PHE A 241 5.19 -5.06 13.04
N MET A 242 5.01 -3.75 12.84
CA MET A 242 5.86 -2.73 13.48
C MET A 242 5.80 -2.81 15.00
N GLN A 243 4.61 -2.97 15.59
CA GLN A 243 4.45 -3.11 17.04
C GLN A 243 5.18 -4.33 17.60
N ARG A 244 5.17 -5.47 16.89
CA ARG A 244 5.92 -6.66 17.29
C ARG A 244 7.42 -6.46 17.15
N MET A 245 7.88 -5.93 16.02
CA MET A 245 9.30 -5.68 15.78
C MET A 245 9.90 -4.68 16.78
N LYS A 246 9.13 -3.68 17.22
CA LYS A 246 9.57 -2.69 18.20
C LYS A 246 9.93 -3.30 19.57
N ARG A 247 9.46 -4.50 19.90
CA ARG A 247 9.84 -5.21 21.15
C ARG A 247 11.34 -5.54 21.20
N PHE A 248 11.98 -5.59 20.04
CA PHE A 248 13.41 -5.88 19.90
C PHE A 248 14.27 -4.61 19.83
N SER A 249 13.70 -3.42 20.08
CA SER A 249 14.47 -2.17 20.00
C SER A 249 15.56 -2.05 21.07
N SER A 250 15.37 -2.71 22.21
CA SER A 250 16.29 -2.71 23.35
C SER A 250 17.00 -4.04 23.56
N SER A 251 16.84 -5.01 22.66
CA SER A 251 17.51 -6.29 22.74
C SER A 251 18.82 -6.29 21.95
N SER A 252 19.76 -7.17 22.29
CA SER A 252 20.95 -7.45 21.50
C SER A 252 20.66 -8.40 20.33
N SER A 253 19.43 -8.36 19.81
CA SER A 253 18.98 -9.25 18.75
C SER A 253 19.62 -8.87 17.42
N LYS A 254 19.88 -9.90 16.62
CA LYS A 254 20.32 -9.77 15.23
C LYS A 254 19.19 -10.10 14.28
N PHE A 255 19.18 -9.51 13.09
CA PHE A 255 18.07 -9.64 12.15
C PHE A 255 18.57 -10.16 10.80
N LEU A 256 17.88 -11.14 10.26
CA LEU A 256 18.04 -11.58 8.88
C LEU A 256 16.73 -11.27 8.15
N HIS A 257 16.77 -10.34 7.21
CA HIS A 257 15.65 -9.99 6.36
C HIS A 257 15.77 -10.69 5.02
N ALA A 258 14.69 -11.31 4.56
CA ALA A 258 14.64 -11.94 3.26
C ALA A 258 13.44 -11.42 2.47
N ARG A 259 13.64 -11.19 1.17
CA ARG A 259 12.67 -10.56 0.30
C ARG A 259 12.69 -11.17 -1.09
N CYS A 260 11.51 -11.59 -1.55
CA CYS A 260 11.24 -12.12 -2.88
C CYS A 260 10.21 -11.22 -3.58
N GLU A 261 10.54 -10.76 -4.79
CA GLU A 261 9.66 -9.94 -5.63
C GLU A 261 9.26 -10.76 -6.86
N LEU A 262 7.95 -10.81 -7.12
CA LEU A 262 7.38 -11.47 -8.30
C LEU A 262 6.63 -10.42 -9.13
N ALA A 263 7.17 -10.06 -10.29
CA ALA A 263 6.47 -9.19 -11.25
C ALA A 263 5.66 -10.04 -12.23
N VAL A 264 4.38 -9.71 -12.43
CA VAL A 264 3.46 -10.42 -13.34
C VAL A 264 2.99 -9.55 -14.50
N GLY A 265 3.09 -8.23 -14.38
CA GLY A 265 2.72 -7.34 -15.48
C GLY A 265 3.20 -5.91 -15.30
N VAL A 266 3.35 -5.21 -16.43
CA VAL A 266 3.70 -3.79 -16.47
C VAL A 266 2.56 -3.03 -17.14
N TYR A 267 2.05 -2.06 -16.41
CA TYR A 267 0.97 -1.17 -16.81
C TYR A 267 1.51 0.19 -17.23
N LYS A 268 0.92 0.74 -18.31
CA LYS A 268 1.17 2.12 -18.74
C LYS A 268 -0.13 2.81 -19.14
N LEU A 269 -0.34 3.99 -18.57
CA LEU A 269 -1.45 4.89 -18.86
C LEU A 269 -1.14 5.73 -20.10
N LYS A 270 -2.18 6.04 -20.89
CA LYS A 270 -2.05 7.00 -22.00
C LYS A 270 -1.57 8.37 -21.50
N PRO A 271 -0.78 9.11 -22.29
CA PRO A 271 -0.22 10.39 -21.84
C PRO A 271 -1.24 11.52 -21.77
N ARG A 272 -2.33 11.46 -22.56
CA ARG A 272 -3.34 12.54 -22.68
C ARG A 272 -4.71 11.98 -23.06
N ALA A 273 -5.71 12.86 -23.00
CA ALA A 273 -7.10 12.59 -23.40
C ALA A 273 -7.68 11.38 -22.66
N LEU A 274 -7.48 11.36 -21.33
CA LEU A 274 -7.97 10.32 -20.43
C LEU A 274 -9.45 10.48 -20.13
N MET A 275 -10.14 9.37 -19.93
CA MET A 275 -11.50 9.34 -19.41
C MET A 275 -11.48 9.31 -17.88
N LEU A 276 -11.98 10.37 -17.27
CA LEU A 276 -12.12 10.46 -15.81
C LEU A 276 -13.30 9.60 -15.33
N HIS A 277 -13.13 9.02 -14.15
CA HIS A 277 -14.23 8.34 -13.47
C HIS A 277 -15.40 9.31 -13.23
N HIS A 278 -16.63 8.85 -13.41
CA HIS A 278 -17.80 9.74 -13.37
C HIS A 278 -18.00 10.39 -11.99
N GLU A 279 -17.70 9.68 -10.90
CA GLU A 279 -17.79 10.24 -9.54
C GLU A 279 -16.75 11.33 -9.29
N PHE A 280 -15.51 11.10 -9.72
CA PHE A 280 -14.44 12.09 -9.64
C PHE A 280 -14.78 13.33 -10.47
N LEU A 281 -15.25 13.14 -11.71
CA LEU A 281 -15.71 14.23 -12.58
C LEU A 281 -16.85 15.03 -11.93
N ARG A 282 -17.81 14.35 -11.30
CA ARG A 282 -18.91 14.99 -10.56
C ARG A 282 -18.38 15.81 -9.39
N ARG A 283 -17.45 15.27 -8.60
CA ARG A 283 -16.86 15.98 -7.45
C ARG A 283 -16.05 17.20 -7.91
N LEU A 284 -15.23 17.07 -8.96
CA LEU A 284 -14.52 18.20 -9.57
C LEU A 284 -15.47 19.30 -10.05
N ARG A 285 -16.64 18.91 -10.57
CA ARG A 285 -17.67 19.87 -10.97
C ARG A 285 -18.35 20.55 -9.76
N GLN A 286 -18.33 19.96 -8.59
CA GLN A 286 -18.91 20.58 -7.39
C GLN A 286 -17.95 21.51 -6.67
N LEU A 287 -16.66 21.52 -7.04
CA LEU A 287 -15.69 22.41 -6.41
C LEU A 287 -16.02 23.88 -6.67
N PRO A 288 -15.86 24.74 -5.65
CA PRO A 288 -16.02 26.17 -5.81
C PRO A 288 -14.92 26.75 -6.71
N VAL A 289 -15.29 27.81 -7.43
CA VAL A 289 -14.35 28.58 -8.26
C VAL A 289 -13.36 29.34 -7.38
N GLU A 290 -13.83 29.85 -6.25
CA GLU A 290 -12.95 30.42 -5.22
C GLU A 290 -12.31 29.32 -4.39
N TYR A 291 -11.04 29.52 -4.04
CA TYR A 291 -10.30 28.57 -3.23
C TYR A 291 -10.90 28.45 -1.82
N SER A 292 -11.36 27.25 -1.47
CA SER A 292 -11.80 26.89 -0.12
C SER A 292 -11.05 25.65 0.32
N TYR A 293 -10.15 25.79 1.30
CA TYR A 293 -9.30 24.69 1.75
C TYR A 293 -10.11 23.46 2.17
N GLY A 294 -11.24 23.64 2.86
CA GLY A 294 -12.09 22.52 3.31
C GLY A 294 -12.61 21.65 2.15
N GLU A 295 -13.10 22.27 1.07
CA GLU A 295 -13.62 21.53 -0.09
C GLU A 295 -12.51 20.86 -0.91
N TYR A 296 -11.36 21.52 -1.06
CA TYR A 296 -10.21 20.94 -1.76
C TYR A 296 -9.54 19.83 -0.94
N ARG A 297 -9.46 19.98 0.39
CA ARG A 297 -8.97 18.94 1.30
C ARG A 297 -9.82 17.69 1.20
N GLU A 298 -11.14 17.83 1.14
CA GLU A 298 -12.05 16.69 1.02
C GLU A 298 -11.83 15.93 -0.29
N LEU A 299 -11.66 16.64 -1.41
CA LEU A 299 -11.31 16.01 -2.69
C LEU A 299 -10.03 15.16 -2.56
N LEU A 300 -9.00 15.68 -1.88
CA LEU A 300 -7.74 14.97 -1.69
C LEU A 300 -7.85 13.80 -0.70
N ARG A 301 -8.77 13.86 0.26
CA ARG A 301 -9.09 12.73 1.14
C ARG A 301 -9.81 11.62 0.38
N ASP A 302 -10.79 11.99 -0.45
CA ASP A 302 -11.63 11.04 -1.17
C ASP A 302 -10.92 10.39 -2.36
N PHE A 303 -10.02 11.12 -3.04
CA PHE A 303 -9.41 10.70 -4.30
C PHE A 303 -7.88 10.75 -4.32
N GLY A 304 -7.24 11.10 -3.20
CA GLY A 304 -5.79 11.15 -3.09
C GLY A 304 -5.17 12.39 -3.76
N THR A 305 -3.86 12.35 -3.91
CA THR A 305 -3.03 13.47 -4.40
C THR A 305 -2.46 13.25 -5.79
N HIS A 306 -2.34 11.99 -6.20
CA HIS A 306 -1.74 11.56 -7.46
C HIS A 306 -2.59 10.50 -8.14
N PHE A 307 -2.26 10.17 -9.38
CA PHE A 307 -2.80 9.02 -10.10
C PHE A 307 -1.66 8.21 -10.71
N ILE A 308 -1.91 6.96 -11.09
CA ILE A 308 -0.87 6.03 -11.52
C ILE A 308 -0.65 6.17 -13.03
N GLN A 309 0.56 6.57 -13.45
CA GLN A 309 0.96 6.66 -14.85
C GLN A 309 1.60 5.37 -15.36
N GLU A 310 2.51 4.80 -14.59
CA GLU A 310 3.18 3.53 -14.89
C GLU A 310 3.18 2.70 -13.60
N ALA A 311 3.00 1.39 -13.72
CA ALA A 311 3.06 0.51 -12.57
C ALA A 311 3.59 -0.89 -12.93
N THR A 312 4.32 -1.48 -12.01
CA THR A 312 4.62 -2.91 -12.00
C THR A 312 3.63 -3.57 -11.05
N LEU A 313 2.92 -4.55 -11.58
CA LEU A 313 1.98 -5.41 -10.87
C LEU A 313 2.66 -6.71 -10.50
N GLY A 314 2.38 -7.21 -9.31
CA GLY A 314 3.06 -8.38 -8.79
C GLY A 314 2.72 -8.72 -7.36
N GLY A 315 3.66 -9.40 -6.72
CA GLY A 315 3.60 -9.76 -5.32
C GLY A 315 4.96 -9.60 -4.67
N ILE A 316 4.95 -9.31 -3.38
CA ILE A 316 6.15 -9.29 -2.54
C ILE A 316 5.91 -10.24 -1.39
N TYR A 317 6.79 -11.23 -1.27
CA TYR A 317 6.88 -12.08 -0.10
C TYR A 317 8.16 -11.74 0.64
N GLU A 318 8.05 -11.38 1.91
CA GLU A 318 9.19 -11.01 2.73
C GLU A 318 9.04 -11.53 4.15
N TYR A 319 10.15 -11.93 4.76
CA TYR A 319 10.17 -12.32 6.16
C TYR A 319 11.38 -11.76 6.87
N THR A 320 11.28 -11.67 8.19
CA THR A 320 12.38 -11.28 9.07
C THR A 320 12.52 -12.32 10.17
N LEU A 321 13.73 -12.89 10.28
CA LEU A 321 14.16 -13.72 11.39
C LEU A 321 14.86 -12.84 12.43
N VAL A 322 14.38 -12.92 13.67
CA VAL A 322 14.99 -12.26 14.83
C VAL A 322 15.75 -13.31 15.62
N MET A 323 17.05 -13.11 15.76
CA MET A 323 17.98 -14.09 16.31
C MET A 323 18.56 -13.61 17.63
N ASN A 324 18.64 -14.52 18.60
CA ASN A 324 19.31 -14.25 19.86
C ASN A 324 20.84 -14.26 19.66
N SER A 325 21.47 -13.08 19.74
CA SER A 325 22.91 -12.98 19.48
C SER A 325 23.78 -13.75 20.49
N HIS A 326 23.33 -13.89 21.73
CA HIS A 326 24.11 -14.59 22.77
C HIS A 326 24.12 -16.10 22.52
N GLU A 327 22.94 -16.69 22.26
CA GLU A 327 22.84 -18.12 21.98
C GLU A 327 23.51 -18.51 20.66
N LEU A 328 23.41 -17.67 19.62
CA LEU A 328 24.17 -17.87 18.37
C LEU A 328 25.68 -17.90 18.62
N HIS A 329 26.21 -16.92 19.33
CA HIS A 329 27.64 -16.84 19.62
C HIS A 329 28.12 -18.00 20.50
N LYS A 330 27.31 -18.40 21.51
CA LYS A 330 27.61 -19.54 22.40
C LYS A 330 27.68 -20.86 21.63
N ALA A 331 26.86 -21.03 20.60
CA ALA A 331 26.90 -22.19 19.70
C ALA A 331 27.95 -22.07 18.58
N GLY A 332 28.66 -20.94 18.48
CA GLY A 332 29.68 -20.70 17.46
C GLY A 332 29.11 -20.38 16.07
N TYR A 333 27.85 -19.92 15.99
CA TYR A 333 27.21 -19.56 14.72
C TYR A 333 27.23 -18.05 14.47
N SER A 334 27.47 -17.68 13.21
CA SER A 334 27.34 -16.32 12.70
C SER A 334 25.99 -16.08 12.02
N LEU A 335 25.63 -14.83 11.76
CA LEU A 335 24.46 -14.54 10.91
C LEU A 335 24.60 -15.09 9.49
N SER A 336 25.82 -15.10 8.94
CA SER A 336 26.09 -15.69 7.63
C SER A 336 25.76 -17.18 7.59
N ASP A 337 25.98 -17.89 8.68
CA ASP A 337 25.61 -19.30 8.81
C ASP A 337 24.09 -19.46 8.79
N VAL A 338 23.36 -18.56 9.45
CA VAL A 338 21.89 -18.50 9.40
C VAL A 338 21.40 -18.18 7.99
N GLN A 339 22.02 -17.23 7.30
CA GLN A 339 21.68 -16.88 5.92
C GLN A 339 21.86 -18.07 4.97
N LYS A 340 23.03 -18.72 5.01
CA LYS A 340 23.31 -19.92 4.21
C LYS A 340 22.34 -21.07 4.53
N CYS A 341 22.03 -21.23 5.81
CA CYS A 341 21.08 -22.24 6.27
C CYS A 341 19.67 -21.97 5.73
N ALA A 342 19.21 -20.73 5.82
CA ALA A 342 17.92 -20.31 5.27
C ALA A 342 17.89 -20.59 3.76
N GLN A 343 18.86 -20.08 2.99
CA GLN A 343 18.98 -20.32 1.55
C GLN A 343 18.87 -21.80 1.17
N LYS A 344 19.51 -22.69 1.93
CA LYS A 344 19.49 -24.14 1.70
C LYS A 344 18.16 -24.79 2.13
N GLY A 345 17.58 -24.36 3.26
CA GLY A 345 16.30 -24.85 3.78
C GLY A 345 15.13 -24.63 2.83
N PHE A 346 15.24 -23.63 1.95
CA PHE A 346 14.20 -23.30 0.98
C PHE A 346 14.09 -24.26 -0.20
N ASN A 347 15.15 -24.98 -0.60
CA ASN A 347 15.18 -25.67 -1.91
C ASN A 347 14.79 -24.77 -3.10
N ILE A 348 14.83 -23.43 -2.96
CA ILE A 348 14.49 -22.46 -4.01
C ILE A 348 15.73 -22.20 -4.88
N ALA A 349 16.33 -23.30 -5.34
CA ALA A 349 17.42 -23.32 -6.30
C ALA A 349 17.07 -24.35 -7.38
N VAL A 350 16.06 -24.05 -8.20
CA VAL A 350 15.93 -24.70 -9.50
C VAL A 350 16.87 -23.99 -10.46
N SER A 351 18.17 -24.28 -10.35
CA SER A 351 19.12 -24.30 -11.47
C SER A 351 20.42 -24.99 -11.06
N PHE A 352 20.74 -26.05 -11.78
CA PHE A 352 21.89 -26.95 -11.72
C PHE A 352 23.24 -26.32 -11.36
N GLY A 353 23.90 -26.93 -10.36
CA GLY A 353 25.34 -26.79 -10.10
C GLY A 353 25.71 -27.40 -8.75
N LYS A 354 26.34 -28.59 -8.73
CA LYS A 354 26.96 -29.17 -7.53
C LYS A 354 27.97 -28.16 -6.98
N PHE A 355 27.62 -27.42 -5.92
CA PHE A 355 28.58 -26.58 -5.21
C PHE A 355 28.93 -27.23 -3.88
N SER A 356 30.22 -27.54 -3.73
CA SER A 356 30.84 -28.14 -2.57
C SER A 356 30.72 -27.23 -1.35
N VAL A 357 30.46 -27.89 -0.21
CA VAL A 357 30.43 -27.33 1.14
C VAL A 357 31.63 -26.41 1.38
N GLY A 358 31.39 -25.11 1.52
CA GLY A 358 32.27 -24.26 2.30
C GLY A 358 32.06 -24.61 3.77
N LEU A 359 33.09 -25.19 4.41
CA LEU A 359 33.16 -25.52 5.83
C LEU A 359 32.57 -24.39 6.70
N GLY A 360 31.58 -24.69 7.55
CA GLY A 360 31.15 -23.75 8.59
C GLY A 360 29.92 -24.19 9.38
N VAL A 361 28.89 -24.74 8.72
CA VAL A 361 27.64 -25.11 9.40
C VAL A 361 27.44 -26.61 9.36
N ASP A 362 27.39 -27.24 10.53
CA ASP A 362 26.94 -28.63 10.65
C ASP A 362 25.48 -28.74 10.14
N SER A 363 25.24 -29.70 9.24
CA SER A 363 23.93 -30.02 8.69
C SER A 363 22.86 -30.25 9.77
N ALA A 364 23.26 -30.75 10.94
CA ALA A 364 22.36 -30.95 12.08
C ALA A 364 21.95 -29.62 12.75
N GLY A 365 22.89 -28.69 12.91
CA GLY A 365 22.62 -27.37 13.50
C GLY A 365 21.69 -26.52 12.64
N CYS A 366 21.88 -26.53 11.32
CA CYS A 366 20.95 -25.87 10.40
C CYS A 366 19.54 -26.49 10.46
N LYS A 367 19.44 -27.82 10.55
CA LYS A 367 18.15 -28.50 10.70
C LYS A 367 17.44 -28.14 12.01
N ALA A 368 18.19 -27.99 13.11
CA ALA A 368 17.66 -27.53 14.39
C ALA A 368 17.14 -26.08 14.31
N LEU A 369 17.91 -25.17 13.71
CA LEU A 369 17.49 -23.79 13.49
C LEU A 369 16.22 -23.69 12.64
N LEU A 370 16.17 -24.39 11.50
CA LEU A 370 14.98 -24.41 10.64
C LEU A 370 13.75 -24.98 11.36
N LYS A 371 13.96 -25.97 12.24
CA LYS A 371 12.89 -26.55 13.06
C LYS A 371 12.35 -25.55 14.10
N GLU A 372 13.19 -24.72 14.70
CA GLU A 372 12.74 -23.68 15.64
C GLU A 372 11.92 -22.56 14.96
N VAL A 373 12.16 -22.32 13.67
CA VAL A 373 11.36 -21.35 12.91
C VAL A 373 9.96 -21.92 12.64
N GLY A 374 9.88 -23.11 12.04
CA GLY A 374 8.63 -23.70 11.54
C GLY A 374 7.88 -24.64 12.49
N ASP A 375 8.22 -24.64 13.78
CA ASP A 375 7.49 -25.43 14.77
C ASP A 375 7.29 -24.65 16.07
N SER A 376 6.08 -24.14 16.27
CA SER A 376 5.71 -23.39 17.47
C SER A 376 5.73 -24.22 18.76
N THR A 377 5.77 -25.55 18.67
CA THR A 377 5.82 -26.47 19.81
C THR A 377 7.25 -26.70 20.33
N VAL A 378 8.25 -26.34 19.53
CA VAL A 378 9.67 -26.51 19.88
C VAL A 378 10.14 -25.36 20.78
N ARG A 379 10.95 -25.70 21.78
CA ARG A 379 11.60 -24.71 22.63
C ARG A 379 12.57 -23.89 21.79
N LYS A 380 12.27 -22.61 21.62
CA LYS A 380 13.10 -21.63 20.92
C LYS A 380 14.39 -21.37 21.71
N GLN A 381 15.54 -21.56 21.06
CA GLN A 381 16.87 -21.29 21.62
C GLN A 381 17.59 -20.22 20.81
N PHE A 382 17.62 -20.33 19.49
CA PHE A 382 18.31 -19.39 18.59
C PHE A 382 17.36 -18.32 18.03
N VAL A 383 16.12 -18.71 17.74
CA VAL A 383 15.13 -17.85 17.06
C VAL A 383 14.23 -17.17 18.09
N GLU A 384 14.33 -15.86 18.23
CA GLU A 384 13.43 -15.11 19.12
C GLU A 384 12.07 -14.89 18.47
N ASP A 385 12.05 -14.58 17.17
CA ASP A 385 10.81 -14.38 16.42
C ASP A 385 10.97 -14.59 14.92
N PHE A 386 9.84 -14.86 14.27
CA PHE A 386 9.70 -14.94 12.82
C PHE A 386 8.46 -14.14 12.43
N GLN A 387 8.64 -13.19 11.52
CA GLN A 387 7.55 -12.36 11.02
C GLN A 387 7.60 -12.29 9.50
N ALA A 388 6.53 -12.75 8.86
CA ALA A 388 6.32 -12.64 7.43
C ALA A 388 5.33 -11.53 7.08
N LEU A 389 5.55 -10.88 5.96
CA LEU A 389 4.62 -9.97 5.30
C LEU A 389 4.46 -10.40 3.85
N VAL A 390 3.21 -10.44 3.38
CA VAL A 390 2.85 -10.93 2.06
C VAL A 390 1.94 -9.91 1.37
N ARG A 391 2.30 -9.57 0.14
CA ARG A 391 1.58 -8.64 -0.76
C ARG A 391 1.28 -9.33 -2.08
N GLY A 392 0.08 -9.12 -2.61
CA GLY A 392 -0.45 -9.86 -3.76
C GLY A 392 -0.77 -11.33 -3.46
N GLY A 393 -1.66 -11.92 -4.25
CA GLY A 393 -2.18 -13.27 -4.08
C GLY A 393 -3.56 -13.33 -3.45
N ALA A 394 -4.13 -14.53 -3.36
CA ALA A 394 -5.42 -14.76 -2.70
C ALA A 394 -5.24 -14.94 -1.18
N SER A 395 -6.35 -14.78 -0.44
CA SER A 395 -6.30 -14.72 1.03
C SER A 395 -5.80 -16.00 1.67
N GLU A 396 -6.09 -17.16 1.09
CA GLU A 396 -5.68 -18.46 1.62
C GLU A 396 -4.15 -18.62 1.56
N GLU A 397 -3.53 -18.30 0.42
CA GLU A 397 -2.08 -18.38 0.24
C GLU A 397 -1.38 -17.33 1.10
N ILE A 398 -1.92 -16.10 1.16
CA ILE A 398 -1.42 -15.04 2.05
C ILE A 398 -1.43 -15.49 3.50
N THR A 399 -2.53 -16.07 3.99
CA THR A 399 -2.64 -16.50 5.39
C THR A 399 -1.72 -17.69 5.70
N THR A 400 -1.57 -18.61 4.75
CA THR A 400 -0.67 -19.77 4.89
C THR A 400 0.79 -19.33 4.93
N LEU A 401 1.21 -18.44 4.03
CA LEU A 401 2.57 -17.89 4.00
C LEU A 401 2.88 -16.93 5.14
N ALA A 402 1.85 -16.28 5.70
CA ALA A 402 1.97 -15.44 6.89
C ALA A 402 1.93 -16.26 8.20
N HIS A 403 1.64 -17.57 8.13
CA HIS A 403 1.77 -18.45 9.28
C HIS A 403 3.24 -18.58 9.69
N LYS A 404 3.50 -19.07 10.90
CA LYS A 404 4.86 -19.12 11.48
C LYS A 404 5.78 -20.17 10.85
N ASP A 405 5.45 -20.68 9.67
CA ASP A 405 6.22 -21.70 9.00
C ASP A 405 7.03 -21.10 7.86
N LEU A 406 8.19 -21.69 7.60
CA LEU A 406 9.01 -21.29 6.47
C LEU A 406 8.31 -21.64 5.15
N PRO A 407 8.38 -20.77 4.14
CA PRO A 407 7.78 -21.03 2.84
C PRO A 407 8.45 -22.22 2.15
N THR A 408 7.64 -23.12 1.59
CA THR A 408 8.14 -24.20 0.72
C THR A 408 8.08 -23.78 -0.74
N ALA A 409 8.88 -24.43 -1.60
CA ALA A 409 8.85 -24.17 -3.05
C ALA A 409 7.44 -24.34 -3.64
N GLN A 410 6.69 -25.36 -3.19
CA GLN A 410 5.31 -25.58 -3.63
C GLN A 410 4.37 -24.44 -3.18
N LEU A 411 4.52 -23.95 -1.95
CA LEU A 411 3.70 -22.85 -1.45
C LEU A 411 4.00 -21.53 -2.18
N MET A 412 5.27 -21.29 -2.52
CA MET A 412 5.68 -20.13 -3.33
C MET A 412 5.14 -20.20 -4.76
N GLN A 413 5.07 -21.39 -5.35
CA GLN A 413 4.43 -21.62 -6.65
C GLN A 413 2.94 -21.28 -6.59
N LEU A 414 2.21 -21.86 -5.63
CA LEU A 414 0.78 -21.57 -5.41
C LEU A 414 0.52 -20.08 -5.21
N TRP A 415 1.35 -19.41 -4.40
CA TRP A 415 1.26 -17.96 -4.23
C TRP A 415 1.52 -17.20 -5.54
N GLY A 416 2.52 -17.60 -6.33
CA GLY A 416 2.79 -16.95 -7.60
C GLY A 416 1.66 -17.10 -8.61
N ASP A 417 1.04 -18.27 -8.68
CA ASP A 417 -0.17 -18.50 -9.48
C ASP A 417 -1.31 -17.59 -8.99
N ALA A 418 -1.51 -17.47 -7.67
CA ALA A 418 -2.52 -16.59 -7.10
C ALA A 418 -2.23 -15.09 -7.36
N VAL A 419 -0.97 -14.67 -7.36
CA VAL A 419 -0.54 -13.29 -7.66
C VAL A 419 -0.89 -12.92 -9.10
N GLN A 420 -0.87 -13.87 -10.04
CA GLN A 420 -1.27 -13.61 -11.42
C GLN A 420 -2.72 -13.10 -11.52
N TYR A 421 -3.63 -13.67 -10.71
CA TYR A 421 -5.05 -13.30 -10.69
C TYR A 421 -5.38 -12.15 -9.73
N ASN A 422 -4.60 -12.00 -8.65
CA ASN A 422 -4.79 -10.94 -7.65
C ASN A 422 -3.47 -10.18 -7.41
N PRO A 423 -2.97 -9.43 -8.42
CA PRO A 423 -1.74 -8.70 -8.28
C PRO A 423 -1.92 -7.44 -7.43
N GLU A 424 -0.86 -7.03 -6.76
CA GLU A 424 -0.75 -5.76 -6.07
C GLU A 424 0.24 -4.83 -6.81
N ILE A 425 0.10 -3.52 -6.62
CA ILE A 425 1.04 -2.54 -7.16
C ILE A 425 2.31 -2.55 -6.32
N ILE A 426 3.42 -3.03 -6.89
CA ILE A 426 4.70 -3.14 -6.20
C ILE A 426 5.60 -1.93 -6.49
N LYS A 427 5.60 -1.41 -7.72
CA LYS A 427 6.36 -0.22 -8.14
C LYS A 427 5.46 0.67 -8.99
N LEU A 428 5.62 1.98 -8.89
CA LEU A 428 4.81 2.91 -9.66
C LEU A 428 5.51 4.24 -9.96
N LYS A 429 4.94 4.95 -10.92
CA LYS A 429 5.24 6.33 -11.29
C LYS A 429 3.93 7.12 -11.32
N VAL A 430 3.96 8.31 -10.74
CA VAL A 430 2.79 9.21 -10.61
C VAL A 430 2.85 10.42 -11.51
#